data_AF-A0A1V5RSX1-F1
#
_entry.id   AF-A0A1V5RSX1-F1
#
_cell.length_a   1.000
_cell.length_b   1.000
_cell.length_c   1.000
_cell.angle_alpha   90.00
_cell.angle_beta   90.00
_cell.angle_gamma   90.00
#
_symmetry.space_group_name_H-M   'P 1'
#
loop_
_entity.id
_entity.type
_entity.pdbx_description
1 polymer ?
#
loop_
_entity_poly.entity_id
_entity_poly.type
_entity_poly.pdbx_seq_one_letter_code
_entity_poly.pdbx_strand_id
1 'polypeptide(L)'
;MAKALAKRAETIYREIGRELTVSSIAEGGGTDAAFASLKAKGPVIERFGFAGFGAHSNDAEYIAISSIEPRLYLLARMVMEVSAR
;
A
#
# COMPACT_ATOMS: atom_id res chain seq x y z
N MET A 1 -15.19 2.13 5.04
CA MET A 1 -14.74 1.97 3.64
C MET A 1 -13.24 1.67 3.52
N ALA A 2 -12.33 2.53 3.99
CA ALA A 2 -10.88 2.31 3.84
C ALA A 2 -10.38 1.01 4.50
N LYS A 3 -10.82 0.71 5.73
CA LYS A 3 -10.51 -0.57 6.41
C LYS A 3 -10.92 -1.81 5.60
N ALA A 4 -12.05 -1.75 4.90
CA ALA A 4 -12.52 -2.86 4.08
C ALA A 4 -11.66 -3.02 2.82
N LEU A 5 -11.25 -1.91 2.19
CA LEU A 5 -10.34 -1.95 1.04
C LEU A 5 -8.94 -2.45 1.45
N ALA A 6 -8.44 -2.02 2.62
CA ALA A 6 -7.19 -2.54 3.17
C ALA A 6 -7.28 -4.04 3.48
N LYS A 7 -8.39 -4.51 4.06
CA LYS A 7 -8.64 -5.94 4.28
C LYS A 7 -8.63 -6.74 2.98
N ARG A 8 -9.15 -6.15 1.89
CA ARG A 8 -9.10 -6.77 0.57
C ARG A 8 -7.67 -6.88 0.05
N ALA A 9 -6.85 -5.84 0.23
CA ALA A 9 -5.42 -5.89 -0.10
C ALA A 9 -4.69 -7.01 0.65
N GLU A 10 -4.98 -7.20 1.96
CA GLU A 10 -4.42 -8.33 2.72
C GLU A 10 -4.80 -9.69 2.10
N THR A 11 -6.09 -9.87 1.77
CA THR A 11 -6.57 -11.13 1.16
C THR A 11 -5.86 -11.39 -0.17
N ILE A 12 -5.75 -10.38 -1.03
CA ILE A 12 -5.06 -10.49 -2.32
C ILE A 12 -3.59 -10.85 -2.14
N TYR A 13 -2.91 -10.23 -1.18
CA TYR A 13 -1.49 -10.50 -0.96
C TYR A 13 -1.24 -11.92 -0.44
N ARG A 14 -2.18 -12.47 0.32
CA ARG A 14 -2.14 -13.88 0.77
C ARG A 14 -2.27 -14.88 -0.38
N GLU A 15 -2.84 -14.51 -1.52
CA GLU A 15 -2.93 -15.40 -2.69
C GLU A 15 -1.55 -15.84 -3.20
N ILE A 16 -0.51 -15.03 -2.96
CA ILE A 16 0.89 -15.34 -3.29
C ILE A 16 1.70 -15.74 -2.04
N GLY A 17 1.03 -16.18 -0.98
CA GLY A 17 1.67 -16.60 0.28
C GLY A 17 2.38 -15.48 1.03
N ARG A 18 2.03 -14.20 0.77
CA ARG A 18 2.61 -13.05 1.46
C ARG A 18 1.65 -12.47 2.49
N GLU A 19 2.22 -11.97 3.58
CA GLU A 19 1.48 -11.23 4.60
C GLU A 19 1.62 -9.72 4.35
N LEU A 20 0.50 -9.00 4.41
CA LEU A 20 0.47 -7.54 4.34
C LEU A 20 0.10 -7.01 5.71
N THR A 21 1.02 -6.32 6.37
CA THR A 21 0.74 -5.65 7.64
C THR A 21 -0.05 -4.37 7.38
N VAL A 22 -1.26 -4.29 7.92
CA VAL A 22 -2.07 -3.07 7.90
C VAL A 22 -2.08 -2.47 9.30
N SER A 23 -1.43 -1.31 9.47
CA SER A 23 -1.51 -0.55 10.73
C SER A 23 -2.83 0.18 10.83
N SER A 24 -3.50 0.08 11.98
CA SER A 24 -4.65 0.92 12.33
C SER A 24 -4.26 2.19 13.09
N ILE A 25 -2.97 2.37 13.35
CA ILE A 25 -2.42 3.50 14.11
C ILE A 25 -1.82 4.49 13.12
N ALA A 26 -2.16 5.76 13.27
CA ALA A 26 -1.57 6.82 12.48
C ALA A 26 -0.07 6.92 12.79
N GLU A 27 0.76 6.79 11.77
CA GLU A 27 2.20 7.06 11.85
C GLU A 27 2.47 8.54 11.52
N GLY A 28 3.66 9.03 11.87
CA GLY A 28 4.16 10.31 11.38
C GLY A 28 4.51 10.26 9.88
N GLY A 29 4.78 11.41 9.27
CA GLY A 29 5.17 11.50 7.84
C GLY A 29 3.97 11.45 6.91
N GLY A 30 3.14 12.50 6.93
CA GLY A 30 1.97 12.62 6.07
C GLY A 30 2.32 12.54 4.58
N THR A 31 1.44 11.93 3.80
CA THR A 31 1.55 11.79 2.34
C THR A 31 0.39 12.50 1.65
N ASP A 32 0.42 12.58 0.33
CA ASP A 32 -0.67 13.15 -0.48
C ASP A 32 -2.01 12.43 -0.29
N ALA A 33 -2.00 11.21 0.29
CA ALA A 33 -3.21 10.50 0.66
C ALA A 33 -4.09 11.31 1.62
N ALA A 34 -3.50 12.13 2.49
CA ALA A 34 -4.24 13.02 3.39
C ALA A 34 -5.06 14.04 2.57
N PHE A 35 -4.44 14.72 1.60
CA PHE A 35 -5.13 15.68 0.74
C PHE A 35 -6.12 15.01 -0.21
N ALA A 36 -5.76 13.87 -0.80
CA ALA A 36 -6.65 13.09 -1.64
C ALA A 36 -7.93 12.70 -0.89
N SER A 37 -7.79 12.32 0.39
CA SER A 37 -8.93 11.91 1.23
C SER A 37 -9.96 13.03 1.45
N LEU A 38 -9.56 14.30 1.37
CA LEU A 38 -10.47 15.45 1.55
C LEU A 38 -11.50 15.58 0.42
N LYS A 39 -11.16 15.11 -0.79
CA LYS A 39 -12.02 15.25 -1.98
C LYS A 39 -12.44 13.91 -2.59
N ALA A 40 -11.87 12.81 -2.13
CA ALA A 40 -12.18 11.48 -2.65
C ALA A 40 -13.63 11.10 -2.36
N LYS A 41 -14.34 10.62 -3.38
CA LYS A 41 -15.65 9.99 -3.22
C LYS A 41 -15.55 8.58 -2.61
N GLY A 42 -14.38 7.95 -2.70
CA GLY A 42 -14.11 6.59 -2.25
C GLY A 42 -13.02 6.52 -1.18
N PRO A 43 -12.76 5.32 -0.64
CA PRO A 43 -11.67 5.12 0.31
C PRO A 43 -10.30 5.42 -0.32
N VAL A 44 -9.43 6.05 0.45
CA VAL A 44 -8.01 6.25 0.09
C VAL A 44 -7.17 5.33 0.96
N ILE A 45 -6.25 4.61 0.33
CA ILE A 45 -5.22 3.78 0.97
C ILE A 45 -3.87 4.05 0.28
N GLU A 46 -2.76 3.86 0.98
CA GLU A 46 -1.43 4.26 0.52
C GLU A 46 -0.38 3.17 0.84
N ARG A 47 0.93 3.48 0.70
CA ARG A 47 2.05 2.52 0.89
C ARG A 47 2.04 1.28 -0.04
N PHE A 48 1.65 1.48 -1.31
CA PHE A 48 1.74 0.45 -2.36
C PHE A 48 3.10 0.40 -3.07
N GLY A 49 4.04 1.27 -2.69
CA GLY A 49 5.41 1.26 -3.22
C GLY A 49 6.23 0.04 -2.80
N PHE A 50 7.46 -0.03 -3.30
CA PHE A 50 8.42 -1.08 -2.95
C PHE A 50 8.88 -0.94 -1.50
N ALA A 51 9.19 -2.07 -0.87
CA ALA A 51 9.79 -2.04 0.46
C ALA A 51 11.23 -1.53 0.33
N GLY A 52 11.66 -0.69 1.26
CA GLY A 52 12.97 -0.07 1.24
C GLY A 52 13.37 0.45 2.61
N PHE A 53 14.54 1.09 2.66
CA PHE A 53 15.13 1.67 3.85
C PHE A 53 15.95 2.92 3.48
N GLY A 54 16.18 3.81 4.44
CA GLY A 54 17.05 4.98 4.29
C GLY A 54 16.36 6.23 3.75
N ALA A 55 15.09 6.13 3.31
CA ALA A 55 14.33 7.30 2.88
C ALA A 55 14.26 8.34 4.01
N HIS A 56 14.65 9.58 3.69
CA HIS A 56 14.73 10.70 4.65
C HIS A 56 15.72 10.51 5.82
N SER A 57 16.76 9.68 5.66
CA SER A 57 17.87 9.58 6.62
C SER A 57 19.22 9.91 5.98
N ASN A 58 20.31 9.79 6.76
CA ASN A 58 21.68 9.88 6.26
C ASN A 58 22.22 8.53 5.78
N ASP A 59 21.44 7.45 5.91
CA ASP A 59 21.82 6.13 5.40
C ASP A 59 21.65 6.08 3.88
N ALA A 60 22.32 5.15 3.22
CA ALA A 60 22.09 4.91 1.81
C ALA A 60 20.66 4.43 1.59
N GLU A 61 19.89 5.17 0.80
CA GLU A 61 18.53 4.79 0.42
C GLU A 61 18.56 3.64 -0.60
N TYR A 62 17.71 2.63 -0.39
CA TYR A 62 17.56 1.50 -1.32
C TYR A 62 16.18 0.87 -1.25
N ILE A 63 15.87 0.05 -2.26
CA ILE A 63 14.71 -0.83 -2.28
C ILE A 63 15.12 -2.29 -2.17
N ALA A 64 14.28 -3.11 -1.54
CA ALA A 64 14.41 -4.56 -1.57
C ALA A 64 13.92 -5.08 -2.91
N ILE A 65 14.84 -5.59 -3.76
CA ILE A 65 14.52 -6.15 -5.09
C ILE A 65 13.47 -7.27 -4.97
N SER A 66 13.55 -8.09 -3.92
CA SER A 66 12.58 -9.16 -3.63
C SER A 66 11.15 -8.67 -3.37
N SER A 67 10.96 -7.36 -3.13
CA SER A 67 9.63 -6.75 -2.97
C SER A 67 8.99 -6.32 -4.29
N ILE A 68 9.74 -6.25 -5.39
CA ILE A 68 9.26 -5.68 -6.67
C ILE A 68 8.09 -6.48 -7.21
N GLU A 69 8.31 -7.76 -7.54
CA GLU A 69 7.29 -8.65 -8.09
C GLU A 69 6.02 -8.72 -7.21
N PRO A 70 6.10 -9.05 -5.89
CA PRO A 70 4.89 -9.18 -5.08
C PRO A 70 4.13 -7.85 -4.93
N ARG A 71 4.82 -6.70 -4.88
CA ARG A 71 4.17 -5.38 -4.80
C ARG A 71 3.49 -4.99 -6.10
N LEU A 72 4.09 -5.30 -7.25
CA LEU A 72 3.45 -5.11 -8.56
C LEU A 72 2.21 -6.00 -8.70
N TYR A 73 2.27 -7.26 -8.24
CA TYR A 73 1.11 -8.14 -8.19
C TYR A 73 -0.03 -7.55 -7.37
N LEU A 74 0.28 -7.11 -6.13
CA LEU A 74 -0.71 -6.49 -5.25
C LEU A 74 -1.34 -5.25 -5.89
N LEU A 75 -0.53 -4.34 -6.45
CA LEU A 75 -1.02 -3.12 -7.09
C LEU A 75 -1.93 -3.43 -8.27
N ALA A 76 -1.50 -4.29 -9.20
CA ALA A 76 -2.27 -4.65 -10.38
C ALA A 76 -3.60 -5.33 -9.99
N ARG A 77 -3.58 -6.24 -9.01
CA ARG A 77 -4.78 -6.91 -8.49
C ARG A 77 -5.74 -5.96 -7.80
N MET A 78 -5.23 -4.98 -7.05
CA MET A 78 -6.08 -3.97 -6.45
C MET A 78 -6.75 -3.08 -7.50
N VAL A 79 -6.02 -2.67 -8.56
CA VAL A 79 -6.61 -1.92 -9.69
C VAL A 79 -7.73 -2.74 -10.35
N MET A 80 -7.46 -3.99 -10.71
CA MET A 80 -8.49 -4.88 -11.28
C MET A 80 -9.71 -5.04 -10.35
N GLU A 81 -9.48 -5.25 -9.06
CA GLU A 81 -10.54 -5.46 -8.07
C GLU A 81 -11.45 -4.24 -7.90
N VAL A 82 -10.90 -3.03 -7.92
CA VAL A 82 -11.70 -1.80 -7.78
C VAL A 82 -12.37 -1.38 -9.08
N SER A 83 -11.80 -1.72 -10.24
CA SER A 83 -12.38 -1.43 -11.55
C SER A 83 -13.52 -2.38 -11.95
N ALA A 84 -13.57 -3.57 -11.37
CA ALA A 84 -14.64 -4.54 -11.61
C ALA A 84 -15.95 -4.22 -10.85
N ARG A 85 -15.99 -3.13 -10.09
CA ARG A 85 -17.11 -2.73 -9.23
C ARG A 85 -17.77 -1.45 -9.70
#